data_AF-A0A3A6P492-F1
#
_entry.id   AF-A0A3A6P492-F1
#
_cell.length_a   1.000
_cell.length_b   1.000
_cell.length_c   1.000
_cell.angle_alpha   90.00
_cell.angle_beta   90.00
_cell.angle_gamma   90.00
#
_symmetry.space_group_name_H-M   'P 1'
#
loop_
_entity.id
_entity.type
_entity.pdbx_description
1 polymer ?
#
loop_
_entity_poly.entity_id
_entity_poly.type
_entity_poly.pdbx_seq_one_letter_code
_entity_poly.pdbx_strand_id
1 'polypeptide(L)'
;MAQKFKRRNYFIDRVVQGRFIAGFTAASLAGGVVAVCCFRYFARQKLEATLYAMRLPEITMGNLLMEEMVITTILTALLVVLLFIGTARLVFARIEGPLSKMAACLAGIAAGDLRSEVKLRENDEFQEFAEEVNAMVQSMNSRLSTLEFQAKKISDLSSRSGEEENIAERISHHLSMMKKEMQVFQL
;
A
#
# COMPACT_ATOMS: atom_id res chain seq x y z
N MET A 1 35.28 14.86 3.81
CA MET A 1 34.08 15.46 3.19
C MET A 1 32.90 14.56 3.49
N ALA A 2 31.96 15.00 4.34
CA ALA A 2 30.81 14.18 4.72
C ALA A 2 29.83 14.09 3.55
N GLN A 3 29.59 12.88 3.07
CA GLN A 3 28.67 12.60 1.97
C GLN A 3 27.24 13.00 2.40
N LYS A 4 26.68 13.99 1.70
CA LYS A 4 25.34 14.53 1.96
C LYS A 4 24.32 13.47 1.57
N PHE A 5 23.84 12.67 2.54
CA PHE A 5 22.74 11.73 2.34
C PHE A 5 21.52 12.49 1.83
N LYS A 6 21.24 12.33 0.54
CA LYS A 6 20.05 12.86 -0.13
C LYS A 6 18.88 12.05 0.42
N ARG A 7 18.15 12.59 1.40
CA ARG A 7 16.91 11.99 1.90
C ARG A 7 15.97 11.87 0.70
N ARG A 8 15.84 10.67 0.13
CA ARG A 8 14.76 10.37 -0.81
C ARG A 8 13.47 10.60 -0.04
N ASN A 9 12.72 11.59 -0.50
CA ASN A 9 11.39 11.87 0.00
C ASN A 9 10.54 10.64 -0.32
N TYR A 10 10.40 9.71 0.62
CA TYR A 10 9.29 8.76 0.64
C TYR A 10 8.01 9.57 0.89
N PHE A 11 7.59 10.32 -0.12
CA PHE A 11 6.29 10.95 -0.15
C PHE A 11 5.30 9.81 -0.44
N ILE A 12 4.71 9.28 0.62
CA ILE A 12 3.36 8.71 0.54
C ILE A 12 2.56 9.74 -0.26
N ASP A 13 2.14 9.34 -1.45
CA ASP A 13 1.72 10.25 -2.51
C ASP A 13 0.62 11.20 -1.98
N ARG A 14 0.97 12.48 -1.74
CA ARG A 14 0.07 13.45 -1.06
C ARG A 14 -1.22 13.65 -1.83
N VAL A 15 -1.20 13.41 -3.13
CA VAL A 15 -2.36 13.49 -4.01
C VAL A 15 -3.35 12.38 -3.68
N VAL A 16 -2.87 11.17 -3.43
CA VAL A 16 -3.73 10.02 -3.13
C VAL A 16 -4.26 10.09 -1.71
N GLN A 17 -3.38 10.36 -0.73
CA GLN A 17 -3.79 10.57 0.66
C GLN A 17 -4.77 11.74 0.76
N GLY A 18 -4.54 12.82 0.00
CA GLY A 18 -5.47 13.95 -0.13
C GLY A 18 -6.82 13.56 -0.75
N ARG A 19 -6.84 12.74 -1.80
CA ARG A 19 -8.09 12.25 -2.43
C ARG A 19 -8.89 11.37 -1.48
N PHE A 20 -8.24 10.50 -0.70
CA PHE A 20 -8.91 9.68 0.32
C PHE A 20 -9.46 10.53 1.47
N ILE A 21 -8.66 11.44 2.02
CA ILE A 21 -9.08 12.32 3.12
C ILE A 21 -10.21 13.24 2.64
N ALA A 22 -10.11 13.83 1.44
CA ALA A 22 -11.14 14.68 0.88
C ALA A 22 -12.44 13.91 0.64
N GLY A 23 -12.37 12.69 0.09
CA GLY A 23 -13.53 11.82 -0.10
C GLY A 23 -14.21 11.45 1.22
N PHE A 24 -13.43 11.05 2.23
CA PHE A 24 -13.93 10.72 3.56
C PHE A 24 -14.56 11.92 4.26
N THR A 25 -13.91 13.09 4.17
CA THR A 25 -14.40 14.34 4.75
C THR A 25 -15.69 14.79 4.07
N ALA A 26 -15.75 14.73 2.73
CA ALA A 26 -16.95 15.07 1.97
C ALA A 26 -18.11 14.12 2.27
N ALA A 27 -17.87 12.81 2.35
CA ALA A 27 -18.87 11.82 2.71
C ALA A 27 -19.38 12.02 4.16
N SER A 28 -18.47 12.33 5.09
CA SER A 28 -18.83 12.63 6.48
C SER A 28 -19.66 13.90 6.61
N LEU A 29 -19.30 14.96 5.86
CA LEU A 29 -20.09 16.20 5.80
C LEU A 29 -21.47 15.95 5.20
N ALA A 30 -21.56 15.22 4.09
CA ALA A 30 -22.83 14.87 3.47
C ALA A 30 -23.73 14.05 4.43
N GLY A 31 -23.15 13.07 5.14
CA GLY A 31 -23.85 12.32 6.18
C GLY A 31 -24.36 13.21 7.31
N GLY A 32 -23.55 14.18 7.75
CA GLY A 32 -23.95 15.18 8.75
C GLY A 32 -25.10 16.07 8.28
N VAL A 33 -25.10 16.51 7.03
CA VAL A 33 -26.21 17.28 6.44
C VAL A 33 -27.50 16.45 6.42
N VAL A 34 -27.43 15.19 5.99
CA VAL A 34 -28.58 14.27 5.99
C VAL A 34 -29.12 14.08 7.41
N ALA A 35 -28.24 13.88 8.39
CA ALA A 35 -28.63 13.74 9.80
C ALA A 35 -29.38 14.97 10.33
N VAL A 36 -28.87 16.17 10.05
CA VAL A 36 -29.52 17.44 10.44
C VAL A 36 -30.87 17.59 9.73
N CYS A 37 -30.96 17.25 8.45
CA CYS A 37 -32.21 17.28 7.68
C CYS A 37 -33.26 16.32 8.25
N CYS A 38 -32.87 15.07 8.53
CA CYS A 38 -33.75 14.07 9.15
C CYS A 38 -34.22 14.52 10.53
N PHE A 39 -33.31 15.01 11.38
CA PHE A 39 -33.67 15.53 12.69
C PHE A 39 -34.69 16.66 12.58
N ARG A 40 -34.47 17.64 11.69
CA ARG A 40 -35.41 18.74 11.47
C ARG A 40 -36.78 18.27 10.98
N TYR A 41 -36.82 17.25 10.12
CA TYR A 41 -38.06 16.68 9.61
C TYR A 41 -38.86 15.98 10.72
N PHE A 42 -38.23 15.05 11.45
CA PHE A 42 -38.88 14.32 12.54
C PHE A 42 -39.28 15.24 13.70
N ALA A 43 -38.41 16.18 14.07
CA ALA A 43 -38.71 17.16 15.11
C ALA A 43 -39.96 17.97 14.75
N ARG A 44 -40.09 18.45 13.50
CA ARG A 44 -41.29 19.17 13.05
C ARG A 44 -42.55 18.31 13.10
N GLN A 45 -42.48 17.08 12.60
CA GLN A 45 -43.62 16.16 12.58
C GLN A 45 -44.15 15.89 13.99
N LYS A 46 -43.26 15.67 14.97
CA LYS A 46 -43.65 15.39 16.36
C LYS A 46 -44.09 16.65 17.11
N LEU A 47 -43.47 17.80 16.83
CA LEU A 47 -43.88 19.10 17.41
C LEU A 47 -45.29 19.48 16.92
N GLU A 48 -45.55 19.39 15.61
CA GLU A 48 -46.86 19.71 15.04
C GLU A 48 -47.94 18.74 15.52
N ALA A 49 -47.67 17.43 15.55
CA ALA A 49 -48.62 16.45 16.08
C ALA A 49 -49.00 16.72 17.54
N THR A 50 -48.04 17.15 18.36
CA THR A 50 -48.26 17.46 19.79
C THR A 50 -48.93 18.83 19.99
N LEU A 51 -48.58 19.83 19.17
CA LEU A 51 -49.20 21.15 19.18
C LEU A 51 -50.67 21.12 18.71
N TYR A 52 -50.99 20.34 17.67
CA TYR A 52 -52.36 20.19 17.16
C TYR A 52 -53.25 19.32 18.05
N ALA A 53 -52.67 18.37 18.81
CA ALA A 53 -53.42 17.51 19.73
C ALA A 53 -54.00 18.26 20.94
N MET A 54 -53.76 19.58 21.08
CA MET A 54 -54.32 20.49 22.09
C MET A 54 -54.61 19.80 23.43
N ARG A 55 -53.56 19.24 24.02
CA ARG A 55 -53.37 19.28 25.46
C ARG A 55 -52.08 20.07 25.66
N LEU A 56 -52.13 21.07 26.52
CA LEU A 56 -50.97 21.50 27.28
C LEU A 56 -50.94 20.59 28.51
N PRO A 57 -50.32 19.40 28.53
CA PRO A 57 -49.74 18.98 29.77
C PRO A 57 -48.48 19.84 29.97
N GLU A 58 -48.08 20.05 31.21
CA GLU A 58 -46.72 20.48 31.56
C GLU A 58 -45.68 19.42 31.13
N ILE A 59 -45.78 18.83 29.94
CA ILE A 59 -44.66 18.09 29.37
C ILE A 59 -43.64 19.15 29.01
N THR A 60 -42.58 19.21 29.79
CA THR A 60 -41.39 19.98 29.46
C THR A 60 -41.03 19.69 28.01
N MET A 61 -41.11 20.69 27.13
CA MET A 61 -40.74 20.58 25.70
C MET A 61 -39.35 19.93 25.53
N GLY A 62 -38.48 20.08 26.53
CA GLY A 62 -37.23 19.35 26.66
C GLY A 62 -37.38 17.82 26.60
N ASN A 63 -38.26 17.19 27.38
CA ASN A 63 -38.37 15.72 27.43
C ASN A 63 -38.86 15.13 26.10
N LEU A 64 -39.75 15.83 25.39
CA LEU A 64 -40.30 15.39 24.11
C LEU A 64 -39.25 15.46 22.99
N LEU A 65 -38.41 16.49 23.00
CA LEU A 65 -37.31 16.68 22.05
C LEU A 65 -36.11 15.78 22.39
N MET A 66 -35.87 15.50 23.68
CA MET A 66 -34.74 14.66 24.10
C MET A 66 -34.88 13.22 23.59
N GLU A 67 -36.07 12.63 23.65
CA GLU A 67 -36.30 11.27 23.12
C GLU A 67 -36.00 11.17 21.62
N GLU A 68 -36.44 12.16 20.84
CA GLU A 68 -36.13 12.25 19.41
C GLU A 68 -34.66 12.57 19.13
N MET A 69 -34.04 13.40 19.96
CA MET A 69 -32.61 13.72 19.84
C MET A 69 -31.76 12.47 20.07
N VAL A 70 -32.14 11.60 21.02
CA VAL A 70 -31.46 10.32 21.25
C VAL A 70 -31.64 9.39 20.04
N ILE A 71 -32.86 9.19 19.54
CA ILE A 71 -33.13 8.29 18.41
C ILE A 71 -32.37 8.75 17.15
N THR A 72 -32.45 10.04 16.82
CA THR A 72 -31.77 10.60 15.64
C THR A 72 -30.25 10.60 15.77
N THR A 73 -29.73 10.79 16.99
CA THR A 73 -28.29 10.67 17.27
C THR A 73 -27.82 9.23 17.12
N ILE A 74 -28.58 8.25 17.61
CA ILE A 74 -28.25 6.82 17.44
C ILE A 74 -28.29 6.43 15.96
N LEU A 75 -29.33 6.84 15.22
CA LEU A 75 -29.43 6.57 13.78
C LEU A 75 -28.28 7.21 12.99
N THR A 76 -27.92 8.44 13.33
CA THR A 76 -26.79 9.15 12.70
C THR A 76 -25.47 8.46 13.02
N ALA A 77 -25.25 8.10 14.29
CA ALA A 77 -24.05 7.39 14.71
C ALA A 77 -23.93 6.03 13.99
N LEU A 78 -25.03 5.28 13.87
CA LEU A 78 -25.07 4.02 13.13
C LEU A 78 -24.70 4.23 11.66
N LEU A 79 -25.26 5.25 11.00
CA LEU A 79 -24.94 5.59 9.62
C LEU A 79 -23.46 5.93 9.44
N VAL A 80 -22.89 6.76 10.33
CA VAL A 80 -21.46 7.11 10.30
C VAL A 80 -20.58 5.87 10.48
N VAL A 81 -20.93 4.96 11.39
CA VAL A 81 -20.20 3.70 11.59
C VAL A 81 -20.27 2.82 10.34
N LEU A 82 -21.44 2.72 9.70
CA LEU A 82 -21.59 1.94 8.46
C LEU A 82 -20.76 2.54 7.31
N LEU A 83 -20.77 3.87 7.15
CA LEU A 83 -19.91 4.56 6.17
C LEU A 83 -18.43 4.32 6.47
N PHE A 84 -18.03 4.41 7.74
CA PHE A 84 -16.66 4.16 8.15
C PHE A 84 -16.22 2.74 7.80
N ILE A 85 -17.01 1.72 8.15
CA ILE A 85 -16.73 0.32 7.81
C ILE A 85 -16.63 0.12 6.29
N GLY A 86 -17.54 0.73 5.52
CA GLY A 86 -17.53 0.67 4.06
C GLY A 86 -16.26 1.26 3.46
N THR A 87 -15.90 2.48 3.87
CA THR A 87 -14.67 3.16 3.39
C THR A 87 -13.40 2.42 3.82
N ALA A 88 -13.33 1.94 5.07
CA ALA A 88 -12.20 1.16 5.56
C ALA A 88 -11.99 -0.10 4.72
N ARG A 89 -13.06 -0.86 4.44
CA ARG A 89 -12.95 -2.05 3.57
C ARG A 89 -12.43 -1.72 2.18
N LEU A 90 -12.89 -0.63 1.56
CA LEU A 90 -12.42 -0.22 0.24
C LEU A 90 -10.93 0.13 0.25
N VAL A 91 -10.45 0.80 1.30
CA VAL A 91 -9.03 1.13 1.47
C VAL A 91 -8.21 -0.15 1.64
N PHE A 92 -8.62 -1.04 2.55
CA PHE A 92 -7.90 -2.30 2.77
C PHE A 92 -7.83 -3.16 1.51
N ALA A 93 -8.92 -3.26 0.76
CA ALA A 93 -8.94 -4.02 -0.50
C ALA A 93 -7.97 -3.45 -1.56
N ARG A 94 -7.74 -2.12 -1.57
CA ARG A 94 -6.75 -1.49 -2.46
C ARG A 94 -5.32 -1.76 -2.03
N ILE A 95 -5.06 -1.95 -0.74
CA ILE A 95 -3.72 -2.19 -0.19
C ILE A 95 -3.34 -3.68 -0.26
N GLU A 96 -4.29 -4.58 0.03
CA GLU A 96 -4.05 -6.02 0.14
C GLU A 96 -3.56 -6.62 -1.19
N GLY A 97 -4.17 -6.24 -2.31
CA GLY A 97 -3.82 -6.78 -3.63
C GLY A 97 -2.36 -6.52 -4.02
N PRO A 98 -1.90 -5.25 -4.06
CA PRO A 98 -0.51 -4.91 -4.34
C PRO A 98 0.48 -5.56 -3.39
N LEU A 99 0.24 -5.49 -2.07
CA LEU A 99 1.13 -6.11 -1.08
C LEU A 99 1.23 -7.63 -1.23
N SER A 100 0.12 -8.31 -1.50
CA SER A 100 0.10 -9.75 -1.74
C SER A 100 0.94 -10.14 -2.95
N LYS A 101 0.83 -9.39 -4.06
CA LYS A 101 1.67 -9.61 -5.25
C LYS A 101 3.15 -9.40 -4.97
N MET A 102 3.49 -8.36 -4.20
CA MET A 102 4.88 -8.10 -3.82
C MET A 102 5.43 -9.20 -2.91
N ALA A 103 4.66 -9.64 -1.92
CA ALA A 103 5.05 -10.74 -1.04
C ALA A 103 5.27 -12.05 -1.83
N ALA A 104 4.41 -12.35 -2.80
CA ALA A 104 4.57 -13.51 -3.67
C ALA A 104 5.84 -13.42 -4.52
N CYS A 105 6.16 -12.25 -5.07
CA CYS A 105 7.39 -12.03 -5.82
C CYS A 105 8.63 -12.21 -4.94
N LEU A 106 8.65 -11.61 -3.74
CA LEU A 106 9.74 -11.77 -2.77
C LEU A 106 9.93 -13.21 -2.32
N ALA A 107 8.84 -13.97 -2.15
CA ALA A 107 8.92 -15.40 -1.86
C ALA A 107 9.52 -16.19 -3.04
N GLY A 108 9.18 -15.84 -4.28
CA GLY A 108 9.78 -16.41 -5.49
C GLY A 108 11.28 -16.14 -5.57
N ILE A 109 11.69 -14.90 -5.32
CA ILE A 109 13.10 -14.47 -5.27
C ILE A 109 13.87 -15.25 -4.20
N ALA A 110 13.27 -15.43 -3.01
CA ALA A 110 13.87 -16.22 -1.93
C ALA A 110 14.05 -17.70 -2.31
N ALA A 111 13.17 -18.24 -3.16
CA ALA A 111 13.29 -19.58 -3.73
C ALA A 111 14.26 -19.67 -4.93
N GLY A 112 14.85 -18.55 -5.36
CA GLY A 112 15.79 -18.47 -6.48
C GLY A 112 15.17 -18.14 -7.84
N ASP A 113 13.86 -17.85 -7.91
CA ASP A 113 13.23 -17.36 -9.13
C ASP A 113 13.43 -15.86 -9.31
N LEU A 114 14.34 -15.49 -10.21
CA LEU A 114 14.63 -14.10 -10.58
C LEU A 114 13.98 -13.68 -11.91
N ARG A 115 13.04 -14.47 -12.42
CA ARG A 115 12.28 -14.15 -13.64
C ARG A 115 10.97 -13.42 -13.33
N SER A 116 10.48 -13.52 -12.10
CA SER A 116 9.26 -12.86 -11.66
C SER A 116 9.46 -11.36 -11.51
N GLU A 117 8.46 -10.60 -11.95
CA GLU A 117 8.38 -9.15 -11.79
C GLU A 117 7.07 -8.76 -11.09
N VAL A 118 7.11 -7.71 -10.28
CA VAL A 118 5.92 -7.10 -9.70
C VAL A 118 5.27 -6.20 -10.74
N LYS A 119 4.05 -6.57 -11.17
CA LYS A 119 3.20 -5.75 -12.04
C LYS A 119 1.92 -5.30 -11.31
N LEU A 120 1.85 -4.00 -11.04
CA LEU A 120 0.69 -3.33 -10.45
C LEU A 120 -0.13 -2.60 -11.51
N ARG A 121 -1.27 -2.05 -11.10
CA ARG A 121 -2.17 -1.29 -11.98
C ARG A 121 -1.58 0.10 -12.24
N GLU A 122 -1.94 0.69 -13.37
CA GLU A 122 -1.59 2.07 -13.65
C GLU A 122 -2.23 3.01 -12.60
N ASN A 123 -1.43 3.87 -11.97
CA ASN A 123 -1.78 4.74 -10.84
C ASN A 123 -1.99 4.03 -9.48
N ASP A 124 -1.41 2.84 -9.30
CA ASP A 124 -1.33 2.19 -8.00
C ASP A 124 -0.33 2.91 -7.08
N GLU A 125 -0.69 3.08 -5.80
CA GLU A 125 0.12 3.82 -4.83
C GLU A 125 1.46 3.14 -4.53
N PHE A 126 1.58 1.84 -4.83
CA PHE A 126 2.79 1.05 -4.60
C PHE A 126 3.67 0.93 -5.85
N GLN A 127 3.40 1.66 -6.92
CA GLN A 127 4.12 1.56 -8.19
C GLN A 127 5.62 1.84 -8.06
N GLU A 128 6.00 2.92 -7.37
CA GLU A 128 7.43 3.23 -7.12
C GLU A 128 8.11 2.10 -6.34
N PHE A 129 7.43 1.53 -5.36
CA PHE A 129 7.98 0.42 -4.57
C PHE A 129 8.09 -0.87 -5.40
N ALA A 130 7.13 -1.16 -6.28
CA ALA A 130 7.20 -2.26 -7.23
C ALA A 130 8.40 -2.09 -8.20
N GLU A 131 8.65 -0.87 -8.67
CA GLU A 131 9.81 -0.54 -9.50
C GLU A 131 11.14 -0.75 -8.75
N GLU A 132 11.22 -0.34 -7.48
CA GLU A 132 12.40 -0.60 -6.65
C GLU A 132 12.65 -2.10 -6.45
N VAL A 133 11.61 -2.90 -6.20
CA VAL A 133 11.71 -4.37 -6.12
C VAL A 133 12.17 -4.97 -7.45
N ASN A 134 11.59 -4.55 -8.57
CA ASN A 134 11.99 -5.05 -9.89
C ASN A 134 13.44 -4.69 -10.22
N ALA A 135 13.89 -3.47 -9.88
CA ALA A 135 15.28 -3.06 -10.07
C ALA A 135 16.25 -3.89 -9.22
N MET A 136 15.86 -4.25 -7.99
CA MET A 136 16.62 -5.18 -7.14
C MET A 136 16.75 -6.56 -7.80
N VAL A 137 15.64 -7.14 -8.26
CA VAL A 137 15.64 -8.45 -8.95
C VAL A 137 16.52 -8.42 -10.18
N GLN A 138 16.39 -7.38 -11.00
CA GLN A 138 17.20 -7.22 -12.21
C GLN A 138 18.70 -7.13 -11.88
N SER A 139 19.06 -6.39 -10.83
CA SER A 139 20.45 -6.29 -10.37
C SER A 139 20.99 -7.65 -9.89
N MET A 140 20.21 -8.39 -9.11
CA MET A 140 20.57 -9.74 -8.66
C MET A 140 20.76 -10.69 -9.84
N ASN A 141 19.82 -10.69 -10.79
CA ASN A 141 19.86 -11.56 -11.97
C ASN A 141 21.09 -11.29 -12.84
N SER A 142 21.40 -10.01 -13.10
CA SER A 142 22.59 -9.60 -13.86
C SER A 142 23.90 -10.07 -13.21
N ARG A 143 23.98 -9.96 -11.88
CA ARG A 143 25.16 -10.42 -11.11
C ARG A 143 25.31 -11.93 -11.13
N LEU A 144 24.23 -12.67 -10.90
CA LEU A 144 24.26 -14.14 -10.97
C LEU A 144 24.61 -14.62 -12.38
N SER A 145 24.06 -14.00 -13.42
CA SER A 145 24.40 -14.30 -14.81
C SER A 145 25.89 -14.06 -15.10
N THR A 146 26.47 -13.01 -14.52
CA THR A 146 27.92 -12.74 -14.63
C THR A 146 28.73 -13.82 -13.92
N LEU A 147 28.35 -14.22 -12.71
CA LEU A 147 29.01 -15.30 -11.98
C LEU A 147 28.94 -16.64 -12.73
N GLU A 148 27.77 -16.98 -13.27
CA GLU A 148 27.57 -18.18 -14.10
C GLU A 148 28.46 -18.15 -15.35
N PHE A 149 28.55 -17.00 -16.02
CA PHE A 149 29.43 -16.83 -17.18
C PHE A 149 30.91 -17.06 -16.83
N GLN A 150 31.40 -16.47 -15.73
CA GLN A 150 32.78 -16.68 -15.28
C GLN A 150 33.04 -18.14 -14.90
N ALA A 151 32.10 -18.78 -14.20
CA ALA A 151 32.18 -20.19 -13.82
C ALA A 151 32.25 -21.11 -15.06
N LYS A 152 31.42 -20.84 -16.06
CA LYS A 152 31.45 -21.56 -17.34
C LYS A 152 32.80 -21.39 -18.06
N LYS A 153 33.36 -20.17 -18.08
CA LYS A 153 34.69 -19.92 -18.65
C LYS A 153 35.79 -20.71 -17.95
N ILE A 154 35.75 -20.78 -16.62
CA ILE A 154 36.70 -21.59 -15.84
C ILE A 154 36.54 -23.08 -16.17
N SER A 155 35.30 -23.59 -16.25
CA SER A 155 35.02 -24.99 -16.62
C SER A 155 35.54 -25.32 -18.02
N ASP A 156 35.26 -24.45 -19.00
CA ASP A 156 35.72 -24.63 -20.38
C ASP A 156 37.26 -24.65 -20.45
N LEU A 157 37.94 -23.70 -19.79
CA LEU A 157 39.41 -23.65 -19.75
C LEU A 157 40.02 -24.86 -19.06
N SER A 158 39.39 -25.35 -17.98
CA SER A 158 39.86 -26.53 -17.24
C SER A 158 39.73 -27.80 -18.08
N SER A 159 38.68 -27.91 -18.90
CA SER A 159 38.48 -29.05 -19.79
C SER A 159 39.47 -29.10 -20.98
N ARG A 160 40.10 -27.96 -21.30
CA ARG A 160 41.10 -27.83 -22.39
C ARG A 160 42.53 -27.81 -21.87
N SER A 161 42.75 -28.28 -20.63
CA SER A 161 44.08 -28.32 -19.99
C SER A 161 45.01 -29.27 -20.75
N GLY A 162 45.74 -28.72 -21.72
CA GLY A 162 46.63 -29.47 -22.60
C GLY A 162 47.00 -28.71 -23.87
N GLU A 163 46.16 -27.76 -24.32
CA GLU A 163 46.35 -27.08 -25.62
C GLU A 163 46.83 -25.62 -25.53
N GLU A 164 46.69 -24.95 -24.39
CA GLU A 164 46.97 -23.50 -24.27
C GLU A 164 48.09 -23.21 -23.25
N GLU A 165 49.08 -22.42 -23.68
CA GLU A 165 50.05 -21.79 -22.78
C GLU A 165 49.33 -20.68 -21.97
N ASN A 166 49.58 -20.58 -20.66
CA ASN A 166 48.93 -19.63 -19.72
C ASN A 166 47.49 -19.94 -19.23
N ILE A 167 47.02 -21.19 -19.29
CA ILE A 167 45.68 -21.57 -18.74
C ILE A 167 45.53 -21.18 -17.27
N ALA A 168 46.55 -21.43 -16.45
CA ALA A 168 46.52 -21.10 -15.02
C ALA A 168 46.31 -19.61 -14.77
N GLU A 169 46.92 -18.75 -15.59
CA GLU A 169 46.78 -17.30 -15.50
C GLU A 169 45.36 -16.84 -15.89
N ARG A 170 44.79 -17.42 -16.94
CA ARG A 170 43.41 -17.13 -17.37
C ARG A 170 42.37 -17.58 -16.34
N ILE A 171 42.55 -18.76 -15.74
CA ILE A 171 41.68 -19.24 -14.65
C ILE A 171 41.77 -18.30 -13.45
N SER A 172 42.98 -17.91 -13.05
CA SER A 172 43.21 -16.93 -11.98
C SER A 172 42.51 -15.60 -12.27
N HIS A 173 42.58 -15.11 -13.51
CA HIS A 173 41.88 -13.90 -13.94
C HIS A 173 40.35 -14.02 -13.75
N HIS A 174 39.72 -15.08 -14.26
CA HIS A 174 38.27 -15.29 -14.12
C HIS A 174 37.84 -15.47 -12.65
N LEU A 175 38.65 -16.14 -11.83
CA LEU A 175 38.43 -16.25 -10.38
C LEU A 175 38.51 -14.88 -9.68
N SER A 176 39.45 -14.02 -10.07
CA SER A 176 39.55 -12.66 -9.53
C SER A 176 38.30 -11.83 -9.84
N MET A 177 37.72 -12.00 -11.04
CA MET A 177 36.48 -11.34 -11.44
C MET A 177 35.28 -11.85 -10.66
N MET A 178 35.16 -13.18 -10.45
CA MET A 178 34.13 -13.74 -9.57
C MET A 178 34.24 -13.21 -8.15
N LYS A 179 35.46 -13.17 -7.59
CA LYS A 179 35.70 -12.66 -6.24
C LYS A 179 35.29 -11.20 -6.11
N LYS A 180 35.56 -10.38 -7.14
CA LYS A 180 35.15 -8.97 -7.18
C LYS A 180 33.63 -8.80 -7.19
N GLU A 181 32.90 -9.62 -7.95
CA GLU A 181 31.43 -9.62 -7.92
C GLU A 181 30.88 -10.08 -6.57
N MET A 182 31.49 -11.10 -5.96
CA MET A 182 31.09 -11.58 -4.64
C MET A 182 31.32 -10.55 -3.52
N GLN A 183 32.36 -9.71 -3.61
CA GLN A 183 32.64 -8.65 -2.63
C GLN A 183 31.54 -7.58 -2.52
N VAL A 184 30.68 -7.47 -3.53
CA VAL A 184 29.53 -6.55 -3.47
C VAL A 184 28.47 -7.06 -2.50
N PHE A 185 28.35 -8.38 -2.37
CA PHE A 185 27.53 -8.99 -1.35
C PHE A 185 28.33 -8.92 -0.03
N GLN A 186 27.74 -8.34 1.01
CA GLN A 186 28.34 -8.29 2.35
C GLN A 186 28.24 -9.67 3.04
N LEU A 187 28.81 -10.69 2.40
CA LEU A 187 28.93 -12.07 2.88
C LEU A 187 30.12 -12.21 3.84
#